data_AF-A0AAJ6A4E9-F1
#
_entry.id   AF-A0AAJ6A4E9-F1
#
_cell.length_a   1.000
_cell.length_b   1.000
_cell.length_c   1.000
_cell.angle_alpha   90.00
_cell.angle_beta   90.00
_cell.angle_gamma   90.00
#
_symmetry.space_group_name_H-M   'P 1'
#
loop_
_entity.id
_entity.type
_entity.pdbx_description
1 polymer ?
#
loop_
_entity_poly.entity_id
_entity_poly.type
_entity_poly.pdbx_seq_one_letter_code
_entity_poly.pdbx_strand_id
1 'polypeptide(L)' 'MASVDMQHFEALGIENSGSLGMIPVHDSSAGAMRHKAECVLRLKAEGKSMDCIAREAGVSRSTVTRIMRYVERASAG' A
#
# COMPACT_ATOMS: atom_id res chain seq x y z
N MET A 1 -12.09 6.71 34.44
CA MET A 1 -12.70 5.63 33.64
C MET A 1 -11.83 5.45 32.41
N ALA A 2 -10.99 4.42 32.40
CA ALA A 2 -10.11 4.11 31.28
C ALA A 2 -10.21 2.60 31.03
N SER A 3 -10.68 2.21 29.85
CA SER A 3 -10.05 1.18 29.02
C SER A 3 -10.81 1.12 27.70
N VAL A 4 -10.15 1.54 26.63
CA VAL A 4 -10.61 1.31 25.25
C VAL A 4 -10.19 -0.11 24.92
N ASP A 5 -11.14 -1.03 24.96
CA ASP A 5 -10.92 -2.41 24.52
C ASP A 5 -10.97 -2.44 22.99
N MET A 6 -9.80 -2.30 22.38
CA MET A 6 -9.59 -2.42 20.94
C MET A 6 -8.84 -3.72 20.68
N GLN A 7 -9.52 -4.87 20.77
CA GLN A 7 -8.94 -6.15 20.37
C GLN A 7 -9.97 -7.08 19.72
N HIS A 8 -10.24 -6.86 18.43
CA HIS A 8 -10.44 -7.96 17.49
C HIS A 8 -10.25 -7.44 16.06
N PHE A 9 -9.00 -7.25 15.64
CA PHE A 9 -8.70 -7.06 14.22
C PHE A 9 -8.08 -8.34 13.72
N GLU A 10 -8.92 -9.11 13.01
CA GLU A 10 -8.58 -10.41 12.47
C GLU A 10 -7.26 -10.34 11.71
N ALA A 11 -6.39 -11.27 12.09
CA ALA A 11 -5.15 -11.56 11.39
C ALA A 11 -5.48 -12.03 9.97
N LEU A 12 -5.52 -11.13 9.00
CA LEU A 12 -5.27 -11.49 7.61
C LEU A 12 -3.76 -11.69 7.47
N GLY A 13 -3.33 -12.87 7.93
CA GLY A 13 -2.10 -13.47 7.49
C GLY A 13 -2.10 -13.50 5.98
N ILE A 14 -1.28 -12.65 5.36
CA ILE A 14 -0.85 -12.89 3.99
C ILE A 14 0.23 -13.96 4.11
N GLU A 15 -0.26 -15.18 4.31
CA GLU A 15 0.45 -16.40 4.04
C GLU A 15 1.01 -16.33 2.63
N ASN A 16 2.33 -16.11 2.54
CA ASN A 16 3.12 -16.46 1.38
C ASN A 16 3.23 -18.00 1.33
N SER A 17 2.09 -18.65 1.13
CA SER A 17 2.00 -20.07 0.82
C SER A 17 2.11 -20.17 -0.70
N GLY A 18 3.18 -20.83 -1.16
CA GLY A 18 3.32 -21.20 -2.56
C GLY A 18 2.12 -22.02 -3.00
N SER A 19 1.17 -21.37 -3.68
CA SER A 19 0.06 -22.04 -4.34
C SER A 19 0.42 -22.22 -5.81
N LEU A 20 0.87 -23.43 -6.14
CA LEU A 20 0.87 -23.96 -7.49
C LEU A 20 -0.59 -24.14 -7.92
N GLY A 21 -1.21 -23.08 -8.43
CA GLY A 21 -2.56 -23.16 -8.99
C GLY A 21 -3.19 -21.78 -9.08
N MET A 22 -3.50 -21.38 -10.32
CA MET A 22 -4.09 -20.10 -10.74
C MET A 22 -3.06 -18.99 -10.93
N ILE A 23 -2.53 -18.96 -12.15
CA ILE A 23 -1.84 -17.81 -12.72
C ILE A 23 -2.85 -16.64 -12.67
N PRO A 24 -2.63 -15.55 -11.92
CA PRO A 24 -3.42 -14.36 -12.10
C PRO A 24 -3.11 -13.90 -13.51
N VAL A 25 -4.11 -14.01 -14.39
CA VAL A 25 -4.07 -13.45 -15.73
C VAL A 25 -3.50 -12.04 -15.61
N HIS A 26 -2.43 -11.81 -16.35
CA HIS A 26 -1.66 -10.58 -16.37
C HIS A 26 -2.55 -9.41 -16.79
N ASP A 27 -3.30 -8.85 -15.85
CA ASP A 27 -3.64 -7.44 -15.91
C ASP A 27 -2.35 -6.69 -15.60
N SER A 28 -1.61 -6.45 -16.69
CA SER A 28 -0.46 -5.58 -16.83
C SER A 28 0.08 -5.08 -15.49
N SER A 29 1.13 -5.73 -14.97
CA SER A 29 1.80 -5.36 -13.70
C SER A 29 2.01 -3.84 -13.57
N ALA A 30 2.23 -3.15 -14.69
CA ALA A 30 2.27 -1.69 -14.78
C ALA A 30 0.95 -0.99 -14.37
N GLY A 31 -0.21 -1.49 -14.76
CA GLY A 31 -1.53 -0.99 -14.37
C GLY A 31 -1.82 -1.17 -12.88
N ALA A 32 -1.53 -2.34 -12.32
CA ALA A 32 -1.63 -2.57 -10.88
C ALA A 32 -0.69 -1.64 -10.08
N MET A 33 0.52 -1.40 -10.60
CA MET A 33 1.49 -0.49 -9.97
C MET A 33 1.06 0.99 -10.06
N ARG A 34 0.46 1.39 -11.18
CA ARG A 34 -0.12 2.74 -11.37
C ARG A 34 -1.24 3.00 -10.38
N HIS A 35 -2.15 2.05 -10.22
CA HIS A 35 -3.26 2.16 -9.26
C HIS A 35 -2.75 2.30 -7.82
N LYS A 36 -1.72 1.51 -7.44
CA LYS A 36 -1.08 1.62 -6.12
C LYS A 36 -0.41 2.98 -5.91
N ALA A 37 0.27 3.52 -6.93
CA ALA A 37 0.89 4.84 -6.85
C ALA A 37 -0.15 5.97 -6.70
N GLU A 38 -1.23 5.92 -7.47
CA GLU A 38 -2.36 6.85 -7.33
C GLU A 38 -2.95 6.81 -5.92
N CYS A 39 -3.19 5.60 -5.38
CA CYS A 39 -3.69 5.43 -4.03
C CYS A 39 -2.74 6.03 -2.98
N VAL A 40 -1.44 5.77 -3.10
CA VAL A 40 -0.41 6.37 -2.21
C VAL A 40 -0.46 7.90 -2.23
N LEU A 41 -0.60 8.51 -3.42
CA LEU A 41 -0.64 9.97 -3.55
C LEU A 41 -1.92 10.58 -2.99
N ARG A 42 -3.07 9.93 -3.22
CA ARG A 42 -4.36 10.37 -2.66
C ARG A 42 -4.34 10.34 -1.13
N LEU A 43 -3.91 9.23 -0.54
CA LEU A 43 -3.82 9.07 0.91
C LEU A 43 -2.81 10.05 1.54
N LYS A 44 -1.73 10.37 0.82
CA LYS A 44 -0.79 11.40 1.25
C LYS A 44 -1.42 12.80 1.24
N ALA A 45 -2.21 13.13 0.22
CA ALA A 45 -2.94 14.40 0.14
C ALA A 45 -4.00 14.54 1.25
N GLU A 46 -4.58 13.42 1.70
CA GLU A 46 -5.45 13.36 2.89
C GLU A 46 -4.68 13.59 4.22
N GLY A 47 -3.35 13.68 4.18
CA GLY A 47 -2.52 13.87 5.37
C GLY A 47 -2.24 12.60 6.17
N LYS A 48 -2.53 11.41 5.62
CA LYS A 48 -2.27 10.13 6.31
C LYS A 48 -0.77 9.89 6.51
N SER A 49 -0.42 9.19 7.59
CA SER A 49 0.96 8.79 7.88
C SER A 49 1.45 7.73 6.90
N MET A 50 2.76 7.63 6.70
CA MET A 50 3.35 6.66 5.76
C MET A 50 3.01 5.21 6.09
N ASP A 51 2.92 4.89 7.39
CA ASP A 51 2.56 3.54 7.86
C ASP A 51 1.08 3.23 7.59
N CYS A 52 0.18 4.21 7.77
CA CYS A 52 -1.23 4.06 7.38
C CYS A 52 -1.38 3.90 5.87
N ILE A 53 -0.65 4.69 5.08
CA ILE A 53 -0.63 4.60 3.61
C ILE A 53 -0.15 3.23 3.16
N ALA A 54 0.93 2.71 3.74
CA ALA A 54 1.48 1.40 3.39
C ALA A 54 0.46 0.28 3.62
N ARG A 55 -0.21 0.31 4.78
CA ARG A 55 -1.28 -0.65 5.13
C ARG A 55 -2.47 -0.55 4.18
N GLU A 56 -2.97 0.66 3.93
CA GLU A 56 -4.19 0.89 3.15
C GLU A 56 -3.99 0.66 1.65
N ALA A 57 -2.81 1.00 1.11
CA ALA A 57 -2.47 0.76 -0.29
C ALA A 57 -1.92 -0.66 -0.57
N GLY A 58 -1.75 -1.50 0.47
CA GLY A 58 -1.24 -2.87 0.33
C GLY A 58 0.18 -2.91 -0.25
N VAL A 59 1.06 -2.04 0.26
CA VAL A 59 2.46 -1.93 -0.18
C VAL A 59 3.41 -1.77 1.01
N SER A 60 4.70 -2.02 0.79
CA SER A 60 5.72 -1.77 1.81
C SER A 60 5.98 -0.28 2.01
N ARG A 61 6.45 0.10 3.21
CA ARG A 61 6.90 1.47 3.50
C ARG A 61 8.01 1.94 2.56
N SER A 62 8.90 1.03 2.15
CA SER A 62 9.94 1.29 1.15
C SER A 62 9.34 1.64 -0.22
N THR A 63 8.28 0.94 -0.63
CA THR A 63 7.54 1.25 -1.87
C THR A 63 6.90 2.64 -1.79
N VAL A 64 6.24 2.98 -0.67
CA VAL A 64 5.68 4.32 -0.44
C VAL A 64 6.74 5.41 -0.58
N THR A 65 7.87 5.22 0.10
CA THR A 65 9.02 6.15 0.05
C THR A 65 9.53 6.33 -1.38
N ARG A 66 9.65 5.22 -2.12
CA ARG A 66 10.13 5.23 -3.50
C ARG A 66 9.16 6.00 -4.42
N ILE A 67 7.85 5.77 -4.28
CA ILE A 67 6.82 6.48 -5.05
C ILE A 67 6.88 7.99 -4.79
N MET A 68 6.92 8.40 -3.51
CA MET A 68 6.98 9.82 -3.15
C MET A 68 8.20 10.51 -3.75
N ARG A 69 9.39 9.90 -3.64
CA ARG A 69 10.62 10.43 -4.24
C ARG A 69 10.55 10.59 -5.76
N TYR A 70 9.83 9.71 -6.46
CA TYR A 70 9.65 9.87 -7.91
C TYR A 70 8.78 11.07 -8.24
N VAL A 71 7.72 11.31 -7.47
CA VAL A 71 6.83 12.47 -7.67
C VAL A 71 7.52 13.78 -7.35
N GLU A 72 8.24 13.86 -6.23
CA GLU A 72 9.01 15.06 -5.86
C GLU A 72 10.02 15.45 -6.95
N ARG A 73 10.73 14.46 -7.52
CA ARG A 73 11.68 14.70 -8.61
C ARG A 73 11.01 15.10 -9.91
N ALA A 74 9.85 14.52 -10.23
CA ALA A 74 9.08 14.88 -11.41
C ALA A 74 8.47 16.29 -11.32
N SER A 75 8.24 16.81 -10.12
CA SER A 75 7.74 18.17 -9.88
C SER A 75 8.85 19.23 -9.81
N ALA A 76 10.11 18.82 -9.71
CA ALA A 76 11.27 19.70 -9.52
C ALA A 76 12.00 20.05 -10.83
N GLY A 77 11.49 19.60 -11.99
CA GLY A 77 11.98 19.93 -13.33
C GLY A 77 10.87 20.47 -14.19
#